data_AF-A0A535VUC3-F1
#
_entry.id   AF-A0A535VUC3-F1
#
_cell.length_a   1.000
_cell.length_b   1.000
_cell.length_c   1.000
_cell.angle_alpha   90.00
_cell.angle_beta   90.00
_cell.angle_gamma   90.00
#
_symmetry.space_group_name_H-M   'P 1'
#
loop_
_entity.id
_entity.type
_entity.pdbx_description
1 polymer ?
#
loop_
_entity_poly.entity_id
_entity_poly.type
_entity_poly.pdbx_seq_one_letter_code
_entity_poly.pdbx_strand_id
1 'polypeptide(L)'
;MKARRSWLEVRWRQFRNAPRPVVRAVGSSLVVAIILGAAYLAYDVALSRGASLPGGDLRIGAAVLYVVAVLIAGSLITWLIVPLPRGSGSRATRTPWSAALGLFAAIPIAYLVLVVAVQIVKPLLV
;
A
#
# COMPACT_ATOMS: atom_id res chain seq x y z
N MET A 1 23.15 35.18 -14.37
CA MET A 1 22.51 34.78 -13.09
C MET A 1 21.48 33.69 -13.38
N LYS A 2 21.56 32.50 -12.76
CA LYS A 2 20.49 31.48 -12.89
C LYS A 2 19.27 31.95 -12.09
N ALA A 3 18.11 32.06 -12.74
CA ALA A 3 16.85 32.37 -12.06
C ALA A 3 16.60 31.34 -10.93
N ARG A 4 16.33 31.81 -9.70
CA ARG A 4 15.91 30.93 -8.60
C ARG A 4 14.54 30.35 -8.97
N ARG A 5 14.46 29.03 -9.11
CA ARG A 5 13.19 28.34 -9.32
C ARG A 5 12.32 28.46 -8.06
N SER A 6 11.01 28.59 -8.24
CA SER A 6 10.07 28.64 -7.13
C SER A 6 10.01 27.28 -6.41
N TRP A 7 9.76 27.30 -5.10
CA TRP A 7 9.68 26.08 -4.28
C TRP A 7 8.66 25.07 -4.82
N LEU A 8 7.49 25.56 -5.26
CA LEU A 8 6.42 24.75 -5.86
C LEU A 8 6.90 24.05 -7.14
N GLU A 9 7.64 24.73 -8.01
CA GLU A 9 8.15 24.14 -9.24
C GLU A 9 9.17 23.03 -8.95
N VAL A 10 10.01 23.20 -7.92
CA VAL A 10 10.97 22.17 -7.50
C VAL A 10 10.24 20.93 -6.97
N ARG A 11 9.25 21.10 -6.10
CA ARG A 11 8.47 19.98 -5.53
C ARG A 11 7.64 19.26 -6.59
N TRP A 12 7.01 20.01 -7.49
CA TRP A 12 6.26 19.43 -8.60
C TRP A 12 7.15 18.60 -9.54
N ARG A 13 8.35 19.08 -9.85
CA ARG A 13 9.33 18.30 -10.64
C ARG A 13 9.80 17.06 -9.89
N GLN A 14 10.04 17.14 -8.59
CA GLN A 14 10.47 15.99 -7.79
C GLN A 14 9.38 14.94 -7.66
N PHE A 15 8.11 15.35 -7.56
CA PHE A 15 6.98 14.45 -7.58
C PHE A 15 6.86 13.72 -8.94
N ARG A 16 6.93 14.47 -10.05
CA ARG A 16 6.89 13.87 -11.40
C ARG A 16 8.10 12.99 -11.74
N ASN A 17 9.26 13.29 -11.15
CA ASN A 17 10.50 12.52 -11.33
C ASN A 17 10.86 11.72 -10.08
N ALA A 18 9.85 11.17 -9.39
CA ALA A 18 10.08 10.37 -8.19
C ALA A 18 11.01 9.18 -8.51
N PRO A 19 11.91 8.79 -7.58
CA PRO A 19 12.78 7.65 -7.78
C PRO A 19 11.97 6.39 -8.08
N ARG A 20 12.34 5.66 -9.14
CA ARG A 20 11.67 4.41 -9.56
C ARG A 20 11.48 3.39 -8.42
N PRO A 21 12.43 3.21 -7.47
CA PRO A 21 12.22 2.34 -6.32
C PRO A 21 10.98 2.70 -5.48
N VAL A 22 10.76 3.99 -5.24
CA VAL A 22 9.63 4.49 -4.43
C VAL A 22 8.31 4.25 -5.17
N VAL A 23 8.25 4.58 -6.46
CA VAL A 23 7.04 4.37 -7.27
C VAL A 23 6.65 2.89 -7.31
N ARG A 24 7.65 2.00 -7.44
CA ARG A 24 7.42 0.55 -7.43
C ARG A 24 6.91 0.06 -6.08
N ALA A 25 7.52 0.49 -4.98
CA ALA A 25 7.11 0.11 -3.63
C ALA A 25 5.67 0.56 -3.31
N VAL A 26 5.36 1.82 -3.61
CA VAL A 26 4.01 2.39 -3.43
C VAL A 26 3.01 1.66 -4.32
N GLY A 27 3.33 1.45 -5.59
CA GLY A 27 2.46 0.76 -6.55
C GLY A 27 2.15 -0.67 -6.12
N SER A 28 3.16 -1.45 -5.69
CA SER A 28 2.94 -2.83 -5.23
C SER A 28 2.06 -2.88 -3.99
N SER A 29 2.33 -2.03 -2.99
CA SER A 29 1.55 -1.99 -1.76
C SER A 29 0.11 -1.54 -2.02
N LEU A 30 -0.09 -0.59 -2.94
CA LEU A 30 -1.42 -0.13 -3.34
C LEU A 30 -2.24 -1.23 -4.01
N VAL A 31 -1.65 -1.97 -4.96
CA VAL A 31 -2.36 -3.08 -5.64
C VAL A 31 -2.79 -4.15 -4.65
N VAL A 32 -1.89 -4.57 -3.75
CA VAL A 32 -2.19 -5.54 -2.70
C VAL A 32 -3.32 -5.04 -1.79
N ALA A 33 -3.23 -3.79 -1.33
CA ALA A 33 -4.23 -3.17 -0.48
C ALA A 33 -5.60 -3.09 -1.16
N ILE A 34 -5.67 -2.75 -2.44
CA ILE A 34 -6.93 -2.71 -3.18
C ILE A 34 -7.57 -4.10 -3.26
N ILE A 35 -6.80 -5.13 -3.62
CA ILE A 35 -7.32 -6.50 -3.74
C ILE A 35 -7.85 -7.01 -2.40
N LEU A 36 -7.04 -6.92 -1.35
CA LEU A 36 -7.44 -7.38 -0.02
C LEU A 36 -8.55 -6.50 0.58
N GLY A 37 -8.56 -5.21 0.26
CA GLY A 37 -9.55 -4.25 0.73
C GLY A 37 -10.91 -4.50 0.08
N ALA A 38 -10.94 -4.86 -1.20
CA ALA A 38 -12.15 -5.30 -1.88
C ALA A 38 -12.70 -6.60 -1.27
N ALA A 39 -11.83 -7.57 -0.94
CA ALA A 39 -12.25 -8.79 -0.25
C ALA A 39 -12.82 -8.51 1.15
N TYR A 40 -12.15 -7.65 1.93
CA TYR A 40 -12.65 -7.19 3.23
C TYR A 40 -13.99 -6.48 3.10
N LEU A 41 -14.14 -5.57 2.13
CA LEU A 41 -15.38 -4.85 1.88
C LEU A 41 -16.52 -5.80 1.51
N ALA A 42 -16.27 -6.77 0.64
CA ALA A 42 -17.26 -7.78 0.26
C ALA A 42 -17.74 -8.57 1.48
N TYR A 43 -16.82 -8.99 2.35
CA TYR A 43 -17.14 -9.63 3.63
C TYR A 43 -18.00 -8.73 4.54
N ASP A 44 -17.60 -7.47 4.71
CA ASP A 44 -18.31 -6.52 5.56
C ASP A 44 -19.73 -6.21 5.06
N VAL A 45 -19.88 -6.01 3.75
CA VAL A 45 -21.18 -5.81 3.08
C VAL A 45 -22.06 -7.05 3.21
N ALA A 46 -21.52 -8.26 3.02
CA ALA A 46 -22.28 -9.50 3.16
C ALA A 46 -22.87 -9.64 4.57
N LEU A 47 -22.05 -9.40 5.60
CA LEU A 47 -22.53 -9.39 6.99
C LEU A 47 -23.56 -8.29 7.25
N SER A 48 -23.40 -7.11 6.66
CA SER A 48 -24.36 -6.00 6.80
C SER A 48 -25.72 -6.34 6.19
N ARG A 49 -25.75 -7.20 5.16
CA ARG A 49 -26.96 -7.70 4.53
C ARG A 49 -27.55 -8.94 5.23
N GLY A 50 -27.01 -9.34 6.38
CA GLY A 50 -27.54 -10.43 7.20
C GLY A 50 -26.94 -11.81 6.91
N ALA A 51 -25.82 -11.89 6.18
CA ALA A 51 -25.08 -13.16 6.10
C ALA A 51 -24.62 -13.58 7.51
N SER A 52 -24.80 -14.86 7.85
CA SER A 52 -24.29 -15.43 9.09
C SER A 52 -23.08 -16.32 8.79
N LEU A 53 -22.00 -16.13 9.54
CA LEU A 53 -20.78 -16.91 9.42
C LEU A 53 -20.49 -17.62 10.74
N PRO A 54 -19.90 -18.83 10.69
CA PRO A 54 -19.46 -19.52 11.90
C PRO A 54 -18.42 -18.65 12.62
N GLY A 55 -18.64 -18.38 13.91
CA GLY A 55 -17.79 -17.51 14.72
C GLY A 55 -18.32 -16.08 14.94
N GLY A 56 -19.48 -15.70 14.38
CA GLY A 56 -20.13 -14.41 14.65
C GLY A 56 -19.56 -13.24 13.85
N ASP A 57 -19.67 -12.01 14.37
CA ASP A 57 -19.13 -10.81 13.73
C ASP A 57 -17.62 -10.69 14.03
N LEU A 58 -16.80 -11.03 13.03
CA LEU A 58 -15.33 -11.00 13.10
C LEU A 58 -14.74 -9.83 12.29
N ARG A 59 -15.51 -8.77 12.02
CA ARG A 59 -15.06 -7.62 11.19
C ARG A 59 -13.80 -6.94 11.68
N ILE A 60 -13.63 -6.80 12.99
CA ILE A 60 -12.42 -6.23 13.57
C ILE A 60 -11.23 -7.15 13.31
N GLY A 61 -11.39 -8.45 13.55
CA GLY A 61 -10.36 -9.46 13.27
C GLY A 61 -9.98 -9.50 11.79
N ALA A 62 -10.96 -9.43 10.90
CA ALA A 62 -10.74 -9.36 9.45
C ALA A 62 -10.00 -8.07 9.04
N ALA A 63 -10.30 -6.92 9.66
CA ALA A 63 -9.58 -5.68 9.41
C ALA A 63 -8.13 -5.75 9.88
N VAL A 64 -7.87 -6.33 11.05
CA VAL A 64 -6.50 -6.57 11.55
C VAL A 64 -5.74 -7.51 10.61
N LEU A 65 -6.37 -8.61 10.19
CA LEU A 65 -5.78 -9.55 9.24
C LEU A 65 -5.45 -8.87 7.90
N TYR A 66 -6.37 -8.04 7.39
CA TYR A 66 -6.13 -7.21 6.21
C TYR A 66 -4.87 -6.35 6.38
N VAL A 67 -4.76 -5.58 7.47
CA VAL A 67 -3.61 -4.70 7.70
C VAL A 67 -2.32 -5.52 7.74
N VAL A 68 -2.28 -6.59 8.54
CA VAL A 68 -1.10 -7.46 8.65
C VAL A 68 -0.72 -8.05 7.29
N ALA A 69 -1.69 -8.55 6.52
CA ALA A 69 -1.45 -9.11 5.20
C ALA A 69 -0.89 -8.07 4.21
N VAL A 70 -1.43 -6.85 4.20
CA VAL A 70 -0.92 -5.74 3.36
C VAL A 70 0.51 -5.37 3.74
N LEU A 71 0.83 -5.28 5.03
CA LEU A 71 2.18 -4.97 5.50
C LEU A 71 3.19 -6.03 5.07
N ILE A 72 2.85 -7.31 5.27
CA ILE A 72 3.71 -8.44 4.91
C ILE A 72 3.89 -8.51 3.39
N ALA A 73 2.80 -8.54 2.64
CA ALA A 73 2.85 -8.68 1.19
C ALA A 73 3.48 -7.45 0.52
N GLY A 74 3.17 -6.24 0.97
CA GLY A 74 3.80 -5.00 0.47
C GLY A 74 5.30 -4.98 0.71
N SER A 75 5.75 -5.41 1.89
CA SER A 75 7.18 -5.58 2.21
C SER A 75 7.86 -6.63 1.33
N LEU A 76 7.29 -7.84 1.24
CA LEU A 76 7.83 -8.96 0.46
C LEU A 76 7.90 -8.65 -1.04
N ILE A 77 6.82 -8.13 -1.61
CA ILE A 77 6.77 -7.82 -3.04
C ILE A 77 7.75 -6.69 -3.38
N THR A 78 7.86 -5.68 -2.51
CA THR A 78 8.85 -4.61 -2.70
C THR A 78 10.26 -5.17 -2.66
N TRP A 79 10.57 -6.05 -1.71
CA TRP A 79 11.87 -6.74 -1.63
C TRP A 79 12.20 -7.54 -2.90
N LEU A 80 11.20 -8.15 -3.53
CA LEU A 80 11.36 -8.90 -4.77
C LEU A 80 11.56 -8.01 -6.00
N ILE A 81 10.84 -6.88 -6.09
CA ILE A 81 10.73 -6.06 -7.32
C ILE A 81 11.70 -4.87 -7.33
N VAL A 82 12.14 -4.38 -6.17
CA VAL A 82 12.99 -3.19 -6.05
C VAL A 82 14.46 -3.58 -5.90
N PRO A 83 15.25 -3.58 -6.98
CA PRO A 83 16.70 -3.70 -6.88
C PRO A 83 17.26 -2.42 -6.23
N LEU A 84 18.15 -2.57 -5.24
CA LEU A 84 18.87 -1.42 -4.70
C LEU A 84 19.84 -0.82 -5.73
N PRO A 85 20.10 0.51 -5.67
CA PRO A 85 21.09 1.15 -6.52
C PRO A 85 22.44 0.45 -6.40
N ARG A 86 23.01 0.08 -7.55
CA ARG A 86 24.35 -0.51 -7.62
C ARG A 86 25.35 0.60 -7.28
N GLY A 87 26.21 0.36 -6.29
CA GLY A 87 27.50 1.05 -6.21
C GLY A 87 28.44 0.57 -7.32
N SER A 88 29.74 0.50 -7.07
CA SER A 88 30.75 -0.01 -8.03
C SER A 88 30.78 -1.55 -8.23
N GLY A 89 29.80 -2.29 -7.71
CA GLY A 89 29.80 -3.77 -7.70
C GLY A 89 29.04 -4.43 -8.86
N SER A 90 29.49 -5.63 -9.27
CA SER A 90 28.96 -6.40 -10.41
C SER A 90 27.69 -7.24 -10.12
N ARG A 91 27.26 -7.40 -8.85
CA ARG A 91 26.05 -8.15 -8.47
C ARG A 91 25.02 -7.27 -7.77
N ALA A 92 23.75 -7.43 -8.12
CA ALA A 92 22.64 -6.82 -7.39
C ALA A 92 22.38 -7.62 -6.10
N THR A 93 22.71 -7.03 -4.95
CA THR A 93 22.45 -7.65 -3.63
C THR A 93 21.08 -7.19 -3.12
N ARG A 94 20.21 -8.14 -2.76
CA ARG A 94 18.95 -7.84 -2.07
C ARG A 94 19.24 -7.56 -0.60
N THR A 95 18.83 -6.40 -0.10
CA THR A 95 19.03 -6.03 1.31
C THR A 95 17.69 -5.84 2.02
N PRO A 96 17.64 -6.03 3.36
CA PRO A 96 16.45 -5.78 4.17
C PRO A 96 15.87 -4.37 3.99
N TRP A 97 16.67 -3.39 3.56
CA TRP A 97 16.23 -2.02 3.29
C TRP A 97 15.17 -1.92 2.20
N SER A 98 15.20 -2.78 1.19
CA SER A 98 14.15 -2.82 0.16
C SER A 98 12.80 -3.26 0.73
N ALA A 99 12.80 -4.22 1.66
CA ALA A 99 11.60 -4.67 2.37
C ALA A 99 11.05 -3.54 3.27
N ALA A 100 11.94 -2.84 3.98
CA ALA A 100 11.57 -1.70 4.83
C ALA A 100 10.86 -0.58 4.04
N LEU A 101 11.32 -0.27 2.81
CA LEU A 101 10.62 0.69 1.94
C LEU A 101 9.18 0.26 1.63
N GLY A 102 8.97 -1.03 1.36
CA GLY A 102 7.64 -1.59 1.13
C GLY A 102 6.75 -1.51 2.37
N LEU A 103 7.32 -1.82 3.53
CA LEU A 103 6.63 -1.73 4.82
C LEU A 103 6.19 -0.29 5.12
N PHE A 104 7.10 0.68 5.00
CA PHE A 104 6.78 2.09 5.25
C PHE A 104 5.75 2.65 4.26
N ALA A 105 5.76 2.20 3.02
CA ALA A 105 4.71 2.55 2.05
C ALA A 105 3.37 1.88 2.40
N ALA A 106 3.39 0.63 2.86
CA ALA A 106 2.18 -0.16 3.12
C ALA A 106 1.34 0.38 4.29
N ILE A 107 1.95 0.94 5.33
CA ILE A 107 1.24 1.48 6.51
C ILE A 107 0.18 2.54 6.12
N PRO A 108 0.54 3.68 5.51
CA PRO A 108 -0.44 4.70 5.15
C PRO A 108 -1.40 4.22 4.06
N ILE A 109 -0.94 3.36 3.14
CA ILE A 109 -1.79 2.82 2.08
C ILE A 109 -2.90 1.93 2.64
N ALA A 110 -2.57 1.03 3.56
CA ALA A 110 -3.54 0.14 4.20
C ALA A 110 -4.66 0.95 4.87
N TYR A 111 -4.29 2.01 5.59
CA TYR A 111 -5.23 2.93 6.21
C TYR A 111 -6.11 3.64 5.18
N LEU A 112 -5.52 4.29 4.17
CA LEU A 112 -6.27 5.06 3.17
C LEU A 112 -7.26 4.17 2.40
N VAL A 113 -6.86 2.95 2.04
CA VAL A 113 -7.74 2.02 1.34
C VAL A 113 -8.90 1.58 2.25
N LEU A 114 -8.66 1.30 3.54
CA LEU A 114 -9.74 0.99 4.48
C LEU A 114 -10.70 2.16 4.64
N VAL A 115 -10.18 3.39 4.79
CA VAL A 115 -10.99 4.60 4.88
C VAL A 115 -11.87 4.74 3.65
N VAL A 116 -11.30 4.62 2.45
CA VAL A 116 -12.08 4.70 1.21
C VAL A 116 -13.10 3.57 1.14
N ALA A 117 -12.71 2.33 1.40
CA ALA A 117 -13.60 1.18 1.34
C ALA A 117 -14.79 1.31 2.30
N VAL A 118 -14.54 1.68 3.56
CA VAL A 118 -15.57 1.67 4.63
C VAL A 118 -16.36 2.97 4.69
N GLN A 119 -15.70 4.12 4.52
CA GLN A 119 -16.36 5.42 4.70
C GLN A 119 -16.93 5.98 3.40
N ILE A 120 -16.42 5.56 2.24
CA ILE A 120 -16.85 6.09 0.94
C ILE A 120 -17.61 5.04 0.14
N VAL A 121 -17.05 3.83 -0.01
CA VAL A 121 -17.65 2.80 -0.89
C VAL A 121 -18.77 2.04 -0.20
N LYS A 122 -18.56 1.55 1.02
CA LYS A 122 -19.58 0.77 1.76
C LYS A 122 -20.95 1.48 1.86
N PRO A 123 -21.05 2.80 2.18
CA PRO A 123 -22.34 3.48 2.26
C PRO A 123 -23.10 3.56 0.94
N LEU A 124 -22.45 3.28 -0.19
CA LEU A 124 -23.09 3.21 -1.51
C LEU A 124 -23.60 1.79 -1.83
N LEU A 125 -23.21 0.80 -1.04
CA LEU A 125 -23.49 -0.63 -1.27
C LEU A 125 -24.48 -1.24 -0.27
N VAL A 126 -24.78 -0.53 0.83
CA VAL A 126 -25.66 -0.97 1.92
C VAL A 126 -26.73 0.06 2.16
#